data_AF-A0A6V7VVU5-F1
#
_entry.id   AF-A0A6V7VVU5-F1
#
_cell.length_a   1.000
_cell.length_b   1.000
_cell.length_c   1.000
_cell.angle_alpha   90.00
_cell.angle_beta   90.00
_cell.angle_gamma   90.00
#
_symmetry.space_group_name_H-M   'P 1'
#
loop_
_entity.id
_entity.type
_entity.pdbx_description
1 polymer ?
#
loop_
_entity_poly.entity_id
_entity_poly.type
_entity_poly.pdbx_seq_one_letter_code
_entity_poly.pdbx_strand_id
1 'polypeptide(L)'
;MPDCPTCNRPVYFAERVTSIGKDWHRPCLRCYNQACKKTLSAGGHSEHEGKPYCNRCYGALFGPRGYGHGGVESHVFLGGTTGGTRASVTGQ
;
A
#
# COMPACT_ATOMS: atom_id res chain seq x y z
N MET A 1 19.90 0.86 -24.44
CA MET A 1 18.66 0.16 -24.00
C MET A 1 18.40 0.62 -22.59
N PRO A 2 17.19 1.08 -22.24
CA PRO A 2 16.91 1.52 -20.89
C PRO A 2 16.91 0.33 -19.93
N ASP A 3 17.67 0.47 -18.84
CA ASP A 3 17.72 -0.46 -17.71
C ASP A 3 16.62 -0.13 -16.69
N CYS A 4 16.02 -1.17 -16.12
CA CYS A 4 15.02 -1.01 -15.08
C CYS A 4 15.71 -0.66 -13.76
N PRO A 5 15.40 0.48 -13.12
CA PRO A 5 16.05 0.90 -11.87
C PRO A 5 15.75 -0.05 -10.69
N THR A 6 14.65 -0.81 -10.74
CA THR A 6 14.31 -1.80 -9.68
C THR A 6 15.19 -3.04 -9.73
N CYS A 7 15.51 -3.54 -10.92
CA CYS A 7 16.11 -4.87 -11.09
C CYS A 7 17.38 -4.88 -11.93
N ASN A 8 17.84 -3.72 -12.40
CA ASN A 8 19.04 -3.53 -13.23
C ASN A 8 19.08 -4.43 -14.48
N ARG A 9 17.92 -4.88 -14.96
CA ARG A 9 17.80 -5.68 -16.18
C ARG A 9 17.29 -4.82 -17.35
N PRO A 10 17.70 -5.15 -18.59
CA PRO A 10 17.22 -4.44 -19.76
C PRO A 10 15.70 -4.60 -19.90
N VAL A 11 15.03 -3.49 -20.24
CA VAL A 11 13.59 -3.49 -20.47
C VAL A 11 13.32 -3.70 -21.96
N TYR A 12 12.72 -4.84 -22.30
CA TYR A 12 12.32 -5.14 -23.67
C TYR A 12 11.03 -4.42 -24.04
N PHE A 13 10.85 -4.11 -25.33
CA PHE A 13 9.68 -3.40 -25.86
C PHE A 13 8.33 -4.03 -25.48
N ALA A 14 8.27 -5.36 -25.30
CA ALA A 14 7.04 -6.07 -24.94
C ALA A 14 6.56 -5.80 -23.48
N GLU A 15 7.49 -5.48 -22.58
CA GLU A 15 7.21 -5.30 -21.15
C GLU A 15 7.56 -3.91 -20.65
N ARG A 16 8.01 -3.02 -21.54
CA ARG A 16 8.39 -1.66 -21.19
C ARG A 16 7.17 -0.87 -20.74
N VAL A 17 7.34 -0.22 -19.61
CA VAL A 17 6.40 0.74 -19.07
C VAL A 17 7.15 2.03 -18.82
N THR A 18 6.88 3.04 -19.64
CA THR A 18 7.48 4.36 -19.48
C THR A 18 6.70 5.14 -18.42
N SER A 19 7.37 5.55 -17.36
CA SER A 19 6.77 6.36 -16.30
C SER A 19 7.78 7.32 -15.69
N ILE A 20 7.35 8.57 -15.49
CA ILE A 20 8.16 9.65 -14.92
C ILE A 20 9.51 9.79 -15.66
N GLY A 21 9.49 9.59 -16.99
CA GLY A 21 10.68 9.69 -17.84
C GLY A 21 11.68 8.52 -17.76
N LYS A 22 11.35 7.42 -17.08
CA LYS A 22 12.15 6.18 -17.02
C LYS A 22 11.36 4.98 -17.52
N ASP A 23 12.04 3.93 -17.97
CA ASP A 23 11.41 2.67 -18.36
C ASP A 23 11.52 1.61 -17.27
N TRP A 24 10.41 0.92 -17.03
CA TRP A 24 10.25 -0.09 -15.99
C TRP A 24 9.67 -1.35 -16.60
N HIS A 25 9.85 -2.50 -15.93
CA HIS A 25 9.06 -3.69 -16.25
C HIS A 25 7.69 -3.63 -15.59
N ARG A 26 6.65 -4.11 -16.27
CA ARG A 26 5.31 -4.37 -15.71
C ARG A 26 5.31 -4.96 -14.29
N PRO A 27 6.03 -6.06 -13.99
CA PRO A 27 6.09 -6.61 -12.63
C PRO A 27 7.00 -5.83 -11.66
N CYS A 28 7.94 -5.02 -12.17
CA CYS A 28 8.81 -4.18 -11.33
C CYS A 28 8.10 -2.91 -10.87
N LEU A 29 7.08 -2.48 -11.60
CA LEU A 29 6.24 -1.33 -11.31
C LEU A 29 5.17 -1.65 -10.25
N ARG A 30 5.62 -1.94 -9.03
CA ARG A 30 4.76 -2.23 -7.88
C ARG A 30 5.18 -1.39 -6.70
N CYS A 31 4.23 -1.04 -5.85
CA CYS A 31 4.50 -0.20 -4.69
C CYS A 31 5.59 -0.85 -3.81
N TYR A 32 6.67 -0.12 -3.55
CA TYR A 32 7.77 -0.60 -2.70
C TYR A 32 7.34 -0.78 -1.23
N ASN A 33 6.27 -0.10 -0.81
CA ASN A 33 5.74 -0.25 0.54
C ASN A 33 5.26 -1.70 0.77
N GLN A 34 5.85 -2.36 1.78
CA GLN A 34 5.55 -3.75 2.12
C GLN A 34 4.10 -4.00 2.54
N ALA A 35 3.44 -3.00 3.14
CA ALA A 35 2.04 -3.10 3.55
C ALA A 35 1.06 -3.00 2.37
N CYS A 36 1.51 -2.46 1.22
CA CYS A 36 0.68 -2.28 0.05
C CYS A 36 1.02 -3.29 -1.05
N LYS A 37 2.30 -3.35 -1.47
CA LYS A 37 2.83 -4.18 -2.59
C LYS A 37 1.94 -4.25 -3.84
N LYS A 38 1.06 -3.25 -4.02
CA LYS A 38 0.05 -3.23 -5.07
C LYS A 38 0.72 -3.01 -6.42
N THR A 39 0.31 -3.79 -7.42
CA THR A 39 0.71 -3.58 -8.81
C THR A 39 0.23 -2.20 -9.26
N LEU A 40 1.16 -1.38 -9.76
CA LEU A 40 0.89 -0.04 -10.23
C LEU A 40 0.74 -0.05 -11.74
N SER A 41 -0.09 0.84 -12.26
CA SER A 41 -0.21 1.03 -13.71
C SER A 41 0.76 2.13 -14.19
N ALA A 42 1.08 2.07 -15.47
CA ALA A 42 1.80 3.11 -16.19
C ALA A 42 1.09 4.47 -15.99
N GLY A 43 1.78 5.45 -15.39
CA GLY A 43 1.25 6.82 -15.21
C GLY A 43 0.37 7.04 -13.98
N GLY A 44 0.11 6.02 -13.16
CA GLY A 44 -0.73 6.13 -11.95
C GLY A 44 0.03 6.11 -10.61
N HIS A 45 1.32 6.43 -10.61
CA HIS A 45 2.20 6.27 -9.44
C HIS A 45 3.27 7.35 -9.39
N SER A 46 3.95 7.44 -8.25
CA SER A 46 5.02 8.42 -7.99
C SER A 46 6.33 7.70 -7.67
N GLU A 47 7.47 8.21 -8.13
CA GLU A 47 8.79 7.71 -7.72
C GLU A 47 9.30 8.53 -6.53
N HIS A 48 9.90 7.86 -5.56
CA HIS A 48 10.70 8.49 -4.51
C HIS A 48 12.01 7.73 -4.34
N GLU A 49 13.16 8.41 -4.46
CA GLU A 49 14.50 7.79 -4.26
C GLU A 49 14.75 6.57 -5.17
N GLY A 50 14.24 6.59 -6.41
CA GLY A 50 14.35 5.45 -7.34
C GLY A 50 13.40 4.28 -7.03
N LYS A 51 12.45 4.45 -6.11
CA LYS A 51 11.46 3.43 -5.73
C LYS A 51 10.05 3.88 -6.11
N PRO A 52 9.25 3.03 -6.79
CA PRO A 52 7.88 3.39 -7.16
C PRO A 52 6.92 3.20 -5.97
N TYR A 53 6.09 4.22 -5.74
CA TYR A 53 5.08 4.26 -4.69
C TYR A 53 3.70 4.58 -5.27
N CYS A 54 2.68 3.98 -4.65
CA CYS A 54 1.30 4.32 -4.95
C CYS A 54 0.99 5.76 -4.50
N ASN A 55 0.15 6.52 -5.21
CA ASN A 55 -0.23 7.90 -4.83
C ASN A 55 -0.61 8.02 -3.34
N ARG A 56 -1.44 7.08 -2.85
CA ARG A 56 -1.84 7.01 -1.42
C ARG A 56 -0.66 6.79 -0.47
N CYS A 57 0.25 5.89 -0.84
CA CYS A 57 1.41 5.51 -0.05
C CYS A 57 2.43 6.65 -0.03
N TYR A 58 2.62 7.30 -1.18
CA TYR A 58 3.51 8.42 -1.35
C TYR A 58 3.06 9.59 -0.46
N GLY A 59 1.78 9.95 -0.48
CA GLY A 59 1.24 10.96 0.44
C GLY A 59 1.31 10.58 1.92
N ALA A 60 1.13 9.30 2.27
CA ALA A 60 1.21 8.86 3.67
C ALA A 60 2.64 8.80 4.22
N LEU A 61 3.63 8.47 3.38
CA LEU A 61 5.04 8.34 3.77
C LEU A 61 5.81 9.66 3.65
N PHE A 62 5.56 10.41 2.57
CA PHE A 62 6.29 11.62 2.18
C PHE A 62 5.46 12.90 2.22
N GLY A 63 4.15 12.80 2.46
CA GLY A 63 3.34 13.99 2.70
C GLY A 63 3.75 14.68 4.01
N PRO A 64 3.41 15.97 4.19
CA PRO A 64 3.70 16.69 5.41
C PRO A 64 3.11 15.91 6.59
N ARG A 65 3.99 15.30 7.39
CA ARG A 65 3.63 14.63 8.65
C ARG A 65 3.25 15.73 9.63
N GLY A 66 2.04 16.25 9.43
CA GLY A 66 1.37 17.12 10.37
C GLY A 66 1.37 16.42 11.72
N TYR A 67 2.05 17.03 12.65
CA TYR A 67 2.16 16.67 14.05
C TYR A 67 0.78 16.28 14.60
N GLY A 68 0.63 15.01 14.98
CA GLY A 68 -0.60 14.44 15.52
C GLY A 68 -0.26 13.26 16.43
N HIS A 69 0.59 13.50 17.42
CA HIS A 69 0.58 12.66 18.61
C HIS A 69 -0.74 12.90 19.36
N GLY A 70 -1.48 11.82 19.60
CA GLY A 70 -2.65 11.78 20.48
C GLY A 70 -3.68 10.79 19.92
N GLY A 71 -3.91 9.62 20.49
CA GLY A 71 -3.36 8.97 21.66
C GLY A 71 -3.75 7.49 21.58
N VAL A 72 -3.45 6.76 22.65
CA VAL A 72 -4.09 5.50 23.04
C VAL A 72 -5.58 5.50 22.62
N GLU A 73 -6.17 4.45 22.05
CA GLU A 73 -6.42 3.17 22.69
C GLU A 73 -6.59 2.08 21.63
N SER A 74 -5.72 1.07 21.68
CA SER A 74 -6.14 -0.28 21.35
C SER A 74 -7.15 -0.69 22.42
N HIS A 75 -8.45 -0.52 22.15
CA HIS A 75 -9.44 -1.32 22.85
C HIS A 75 -9.23 -2.76 22.36
N VAL A 76 -8.36 -3.44 23.09
CA VAL A 76 -8.28 -4.87 23.04
C VAL A 76 -9.63 -5.35 23.56
N PHE A 77 -10.48 -5.85 22.67
CA PHE A 77 -11.64 -6.62 23.09
C PHE A 77 -11.14 -7.99 23.58
N LEU A 78 -10.51 -8.01 24.76
CA LEU A 78 -10.40 -9.20 25.59
C LEU A 78 -11.60 -9.20 26.54
N GLY A 79 -12.56 -10.08 26.27
CA GLY A 79 -13.63 -10.40 27.22
C GLY A 79 -14.99 -10.48 26.56
N GLY A 80 -15.41 -11.68 26.17
CA GLY A 80 -16.73 -11.90 25.61
C GLY A 80 -16.97 -13.32 25.16
N THR A 81 -16.65 -14.28 26.03
CA THR A 81 -16.94 -15.69 25.88
C THR A 81 -18.43 -15.93 25.59
N THR A 82 -18.65 -16.86 24.66
CA THR A 82 -19.76 -17.84 24.68
C THR A 82 -21.09 -17.40 24.05
N GLY A 83 -21.39 -18.02 22.91
CA GLY A 83 -22.74 -18.16 22.40
C GLY A 83 -23.64 -18.86 23.42
N GLY A 84 -24.91 -18.46 23.44
CA GLY A 84 -25.88 -19.06 24.35
C GLY A 84 -27.21 -18.36 24.26
N THR A 85 -28.05 -18.82 23.34
CA THR A 85 -29.49 -18.60 23.33
C THR A 85 -30.09 -18.83 24.71
N ARG A 86 -30.80 -17.86 25.26
CA ARG A 86 -31.96 -18.10 26.14
C ARG A 86 -32.89 -16.90 26.05
N ALA A 87 -34.03 -17.14 25.40
CA ALA A 87 -35.13 -16.21 25.30
C ALA A 87 -35.68 -15.89 26.70
N SER A 88 -35.97 -14.62 26.92
CA SER A 88 -36.51 -14.06 28.15
C SER A 88 -37.90 -14.60 28.44
N VAL A 89 -38.06 -15.16 29.64
CA VAL A 89 -39.33 -15.23 30.36
C VAL A 89 -39.64 -13.84 30.92
N THR A 90 -40.78 -13.26 30.54
CA THR A 90 -41.65 -12.42 31.39
C THR A 90 -42.76 -11.80 30.55
N GLY A 91 -44.01 -12.08 30.91
CA GLY A 91 -45.22 -11.47 30.38
C GLY A 91 -46.38 -11.94 31.26
N GLN A 92 -47.08 -10.97 31.85
CA GLN A 92 -48.16 -11.09 32.85
C GLN A 92 -49.14 -12.25 32.66
#